data_AF-A0A944II50-F1
#
_entry.id   AF-A0A944II50-F1
#
_cell.length_a   1.000
_cell.length_b   1.000
_cell.length_c   1.000
_cell.angle_alpha   90.00
_cell.angle_beta   90.00
_cell.angle_gamma   90.00
#
_symmetry.space_group_name_H-M   'P 1'
#
loop_
_entity.id
_entity.type
_entity.pdbx_description
1 polymer ?
#
loop_
_entity_poly.entity_id
_entity_poly.type
_entity_poly.pdbx_seq_one_letter_code
_entity_poly.pdbx_strand_id
1 'polypeptide(L)'
;MSMADLVAAGAPELPEGWFYRVMREYGAGYKVEIREQGRVFSREVAYAWVQEGHFDDMTEAVVHACRMAAGRAGDRAELRRKFAALARYEGDHDPKGGR
;
A
#
# COMPACT_ATOMS: atom_id res chain seq x y z
N MET A 1 -13.37 -5.35 13.76
CA MET A 1 -13.52 -4.22 12.83
C MET A 1 -13.45 -4.77 11.41
N SER A 2 -14.55 -4.65 10.68
CA SER A 2 -14.65 -5.06 9.28
C SER A 2 -14.01 -4.02 8.35
N MET A 3 -13.84 -4.36 7.08
CA MET A 3 -13.48 -3.39 6.04
C MET A 3 -14.50 -2.24 5.97
N ALA A 4 -15.78 -2.56 6.10
CA ALA A 4 -16.86 -1.57 6.08
C ALA A 4 -16.77 -0.59 7.25
N ASP A 5 -16.38 -1.07 8.44
CA ASP A 5 -16.20 -0.23 9.62
C ASP A 5 -15.05 0.78 9.41
N LEU A 6 -13.94 0.34 8.80
CA LEU A 6 -12.81 1.22 8.47
C LEU A 6 -13.20 2.28 7.45
N VAL A 7 -13.95 1.90 6.41
CA VAL A 7 -14.44 2.84 5.40
C VAL A 7 -15.43 3.84 6.01
N ALA A 8 -16.34 3.38 6.87
CA ALA A 8 -17.25 4.25 7.62
C ALA A 8 -16.50 5.22 8.55
N ALA A 9 -15.35 4.82 9.09
CA ALA A 9 -14.46 5.68 9.85
C ALA A 9 -13.62 6.65 8.98
N GLY A 10 -13.72 6.57 7.65
CA GLY A 10 -13.06 7.48 6.71
C GLY A 10 -11.77 6.95 6.09
N ALA A 11 -11.50 5.64 6.19
CA ALA A 11 -10.50 4.99 5.36
C ALA A 11 -10.97 4.93 3.89
N PRO A 12 -10.06 5.03 2.91
CA PRO A 12 -10.42 4.85 1.50
C PRO A 12 -10.98 3.45 1.21
N GLU A 13 -11.90 3.36 0.26
CA GLU A 13 -12.22 2.07 -0.35
C GLU A 13 -11.03 1.56 -1.17
N LEU A 14 -10.88 0.23 -1.22
CA LEU A 14 -9.82 -0.43 -1.97
C LEU A 14 -10.40 -1.15 -3.19
N PRO A 15 -9.58 -1.37 -4.25
CA PRO A 15 -9.97 -2.21 -5.38
C PRO A 15 -10.45 -3.60 -4.95
N GLU A 16 -11.24 -4.23 -5.81
CA GLU A 16 -11.68 -5.61 -5.59
C GLU A 16 -10.49 -6.56 -5.38
N GLY A 17 -10.63 -7.48 -4.42
CA GLY A 17 -9.57 -8.41 -4.03
C GLY A 17 -8.49 -7.80 -3.14
N TRP A 18 -8.57 -6.51 -2.78
CA TRP A 18 -7.65 -5.89 -1.82
C TRP A 18 -8.31 -5.69 -0.46
N PHE A 19 -7.52 -5.69 0.61
CA PHE A 19 -8.01 -5.50 1.97
C PHE A 19 -6.96 -4.86 2.89
N TYR A 20 -7.42 -4.21 3.96
CA TYR A 20 -6.55 -3.72 5.03
C TYR A 20 -6.19 -4.82 6.02
N ARG A 21 -4.95 -4.84 6.47
CA ARG A 21 -4.49 -5.59 7.65
C ARG A 21 -3.88 -4.63 8.64
N VAL A 22 -4.57 -4.46 9.77
CA VAL A 22 -4.12 -3.62 10.89
C VAL A 22 -3.41 -4.50 11.92
N MET A 23 -2.19 -4.14 12.28
CA MET A 23 -1.39 -4.88 13.25
C MET A 23 -0.77 -3.91 14.25
N ARG A 24 -0.76 -4.30 15.52
CA ARG A 24 0.03 -3.59 16.53
C ARG A 24 1.50 -3.94 16.32
N GLU A 25 2.37 -2.94 16.27
CA GLU A 25 3.80 -3.12 16.05
C GLU A 25 4.59 -2.37 17.13
N TYR A 26 5.53 -3.08 17.78
CA TYR A 26 6.42 -2.66 18.87
C TYR A 26 5.93 -1.50 19.77
N GLY A 27 5.39 -1.85 20.95
CA GLY A 27 5.27 -0.97 22.12
C GLY A 27 4.16 0.09 22.07
N ALA A 28 4.05 0.87 20.99
CA ALA A 28 3.21 2.08 20.98
C ALA A 28 2.76 2.52 19.56
N GLY A 29 2.61 1.59 18.62
CA GLY A 29 2.18 1.95 17.25
C GLY A 29 1.40 0.86 16.53
N TYR A 30 0.85 1.24 15.38
CA TYR A 30 0.10 0.38 14.48
C TYR A 30 0.67 0.45 13.07
N LYS A 31 0.90 -0.72 12.48
CA LYS A 31 1.14 -0.91 11.05
C LYS A 31 -0.18 -1.22 10.37
N VAL A 32 -0.46 -0.49 9.29
CA VAL A 32 -1.57 -0.80 8.38
C VAL A 32 -0.98 -1.20 7.05
N GLU A 33 -1.27 -2.44 6.63
CA GLU A 33 -0.93 -2.96 5.32
C GLU A 33 -2.16 -2.95 4.41
N ILE A 34 -1.96 -2.63 3.13
CA ILE A 34 -2.88 -2.99 2.06
C ILE A 34 -2.36 -4.28 1.45
N ARG A 35 -3.22 -5.30 1.39
CA ARG A 35 -2.88 -6.61 0.85
C ARG A 35 -3.80 -6.96 -0.31
N GLU A 36 -3.22 -7.61 -1.30
CA GLU A 36 -3.94 -8.22 -2.41
C GLU A 36 -4.18 -9.69 -2.08
N GLN A 37 -5.42 -10.14 -2.22
CA GLN A 37 -5.83 -11.51 -2.00
C GLN A 37 -5.30 -12.38 -3.14
N GLY A 38 -4.39 -13.29 -2.82
CA GLY A 38 -3.94 -14.34 -3.73
C GLY A 38 -4.66 -15.66 -3.46
N ARG A 39 -4.50 -16.63 -4.37
CA ARG A 39 -5.10 -17.97 -4.24
C ARG A 39 -4.63 -18.74 -3.00
N VAL A 40 -3.36 -18.57 -2.61
CA VAL A 40 -2.75 -19.33 -1.50
C VAL A 40 -2.29 -18.41 -0.37
N PHE A 41 -1.64 -17.30 -0.73
CA PHE A 41 -1.19 -16.29 0.22
C PHE A 41 -1.59 -14.90 -0.27
N SER A 42 -1.88 -14.00 0.66
CA SER A 42 -2.04 -12.58 0.35
C SER A 42 -0.67 -11.93 0.18
N ARG A 43 -0.58 -10.94 -0.71
CA ARG A 43 0.64 -10.18 -0.98
C ARG A 43 0.51 -8.78 -0.40
N GLU A 44 1.55 -8.29 0.27
CA GLU A 44 1.60 -6.87 0.68
C GLU A 44 1.77 -5.98 -0.56
N VAL A 45 0.87 -5.02 -0.75
CA VAL A 45 0.89 -4.03 -1.83
C VAL A 45 1.59 -2.76 -1.36
N ALA A 46 1.22 -2.28 -0.18
CA ALA A 46 1.76 -1.11 0.49
C ALA A 46 1.52 -1.21 1.99
N TYR A 47 2.24 -0.41 2.77
CA TYR A 47 1.97 -0.25 4.19
C TYR A 47 2.24 1.17 4.64
N ALA A 48 1.70 1.51 5.80
CA ALA A 48 2.02 2.69 6.56
C ALA A 48 2.06 2.35 8.06
N TRP A 49 2.75 3.17 8.83
CA TRP A 49 2.86 2.99 10.27
C TRP A 49 2.53 4.31 10.95
N VAL A 50 1.86 4.23 12.10
CA VAL A 50 1.51 5.36 12.95
C VAL A 50 1.89 5.06 14.40
N GLN A 51 2.29 6.10 15.11
CA GLN A 51 2.60 6.04 16.53
C GLN A 51 1.45 6.60 17.34
N GLU A 52 1.11 5.95 18.45
CA GLU A 52 0.04 6.36 19.37
C GLU A 52 0.25 7.79 19.89
N GLY A 53 1.47 8.14 20.29
CA GLY A 53 1.77 9.46 20.87
C GLY A 53 1.60 10.66 19.92
N HIS A 54 1.25 10.46 18.65
CA HIS A 54 0.97 11.53 17.69
C HIS A 54 -0.52 11.79 17.47
N PHE A 55 -1.40 11.00 18.09
CA PHE A 55 -2.84 11.07 17.89
C PHE A 55 -3.56 10.98 19.24
N ASP A 56 -4.64 11.75 19.38
CA ASP A 56 -5.51 11.68 20.57
C ASP A 56 -6.45 10.47 20.54
N ASP A 57 -6.71 9.94 19.34
CA ASP A 57 -7.55 8.75 19.10
C ASP A 57 -6.84 7.76 18.16
N MET A 58 -6.79 6.50 18.59
CA MET A 58 -6.19 5.43 17.79
C MET A 58 -7.02 5.03 16.57
N THR A 59 -8.32 5.31 16.57
CA THR A 59 -9.15 5.11 15.37
C THR A 59 -8.72 6.10 14.28
N GLU A 60 -8.56 7.38 14.64
CA GLU A 60 -8.01 8.40 13.75
C GLU A 60 -6.61 8.01 13.25
N ALA A 61 -5.73 7.53 14.14
CA ALA A 61 -4.39 7.08 13.75
C ALA A 61 -4.45 5.96 12.69
N VAL A 62 -5.31 4.96 12.88
CA VAL A 62 -5.48 3.85 11.92
C VAL A 62 -6.04 4.35 10.59
N VAL A 63 -7.06 5.22 10.60
CA VAL A 63 -7.63 5.81 9.38
C VAL A 63 -6.59 6.63 8.63
N HIS A 64 -5.77 7.41 9.36
CA HIS A 64 -4.65 8.15 8.80
C HIS A 64 -3.63 7.20 8.12
N ALA A 65 -3.28 6.10 8.78
CA ALA A 65 -2.42 5.07 8.20
C ALA A 65 -3.03 4.42 6.95
N CYS A 66 -4.35 4.14 6.93
CA CYS A 66 -5.06 3.64 5.75
C CYS A 66 -4.93 4.58 4.55
N ARG A 67 -5.09 5.89 4.76
CA ARG A 67 -4.94 6.92 3.72
C ARG A 67 -3.50 6.97 3.18
N MET A 68 -2.51 6.97 4.07
CA MET A 68 -1.10 6.93 3.67
C MET A 68 -0.76 5.67 2.87
N ALA A 69 -1.22 4.50 3.31
CA ALA A 69 -0.98 3.24 2.61
C ALA A 69 -1.65 3.24 1.22
N ALA A 70 -2.87 3.77 1.10
CA ALA A 70 -3.60 3.87 -0.16
C ALA A 70 -2.90 4.80 -1.15
N GLY A 71 -2.42 5.98 -0.69
CA GLY A 71 -1.61 6.88 -1.51
C GLY A 71 -0.37 6.19 -2.07
N ARG A 72 0.40 5.52 -1.20
CA ARG A 72 1.59 4.74 -1.60
C ARG A 72 1.27 3.61 -2.58
N ALA A 73 0.12 2.95 -2.43
CA ALA A 73 -0.33 1.92 -3.37
C ALA A 73 -0.62 2.52 -4.75
N GLY A 74 -1.27 3.68 -4.80
CA GLY A 74 -1.50 4.46 -6.03
C GLY A 74 -0.19 4.85 -6.72
N ASP A 75 0.76 5.42 -5.96
CA ASP A 75 2.07 5.82 -6.47
C ASP A 75 2.85 4.64 -7.05
N ARG A 76 2.84 3.48 -6.35
CA ARG A 76 3.48 2.25 -6.84
C ARG A 76 2.83 1.73 -8.12
N ALA A 77 1.50 1.78 -8.21
CA ALA A 77 0.78 1.38 -9.42
C ALA A 77 1.13 2.28 -10.60
N GLU A 78 1.22 3.60 -10.36
CA GLU A 78 1.63 4.57 -11.38
C GLU A 78 3.08 4.34 -11.83
N LEU A 79 4.02 4.16 -10.89
CA LEU A 79 5.41 3.84 -11.19
C LEU A 79 5.52 2.57 -12.04
N ARG A 80 4.79 1.50 -11.70
CA ARG A 80 4.76 0.27 -12.51
C ARG A 80 4.27 0.53 -13.93
N ARG A 81 3.22 1.35 -14.11
CA ARG A 81 2.75 1.74 -15.46
C ARG A 81 3.83 2.50 -16.24
N LYS A 82 4.53 3.43 -15.60
CA LYS A 82 5.64 4.18 -16.21
C LYS A 82 6.77 3.24 -16.64
N PHE A 83 7.21 2.33 -15.77
CA PHE A 83 8.24 1.34 -16.11
C PHE A 83 7.80 0.39 -17.23
N ALA A 84 6.55 -0.08 -17.22
CA ALA A 84 6.03 -0.92 -18.31
C ALA A 84 6.04 -0.19 -19.66
N ALA A 85 5.76 1.11 -19.69
CA ALA A 85 5.86 1.93 -20.90
C ALA A 85 7.32 2.09 -21.38
N LEU A 86 8.29 2.03 -20.45
CA LEU A 86 9.71 2.10 -20.76
C LEU A 86 10.33 0.76 -21.15
N ALA A 87 9.68 -0.37 -20.86
CA ALA A 87 10.21 -1.71 -21.12
C ALA A 87 10.64 -1.93 -22.59
N ARG A 88 9.97 -1.28 -23.55
CA ARG A 88 10.34 -1.34 -24.97
C ARG A 88 11.68 -0.66 -25.31
N TYR A 89 12.23 0.12 -24.38
CA TYR A 89 13.51 0.82 -24.49
C TYR A 89 14.57 0.21 -23.57
N GLU A 90 14.27 -0.90 -22.88
CA GLU A 90 15.21 -1.56 -21.99
C GLU A 90 16.18 -2.42 -22.81
N GLY A 91 17.49 -2.27 -22.57
CA GLY A 91 18.56 -2.99 -23.30
C GLY A 91 19.75 -2.10 -23.67
N ASP A 92 20.81 -2.71 -24.18
CA ASP A 92 22.00 -2.00 -24.66
C ASP A 92 21.72 -1.37 -26.04
N HIS A 93 21.77 -0.04 -26.11
CA HIS A 93 21.61 0.72 -27.35
C HIS A 93 22.98 1.08 -27.96
N ASP A 94 23.93 0.14 -27.97
CA ASP A 94 25.24 0.35 -28.57
C ASP A 94 25.14 0.26 -30.12
N PRO A 95 25.41 1.36 -30.86
CA PRO A 95 25.35 1.38 -32.32
C PRO A 95 26.39 0.47 -32.99
N LYS A 96 27.39 -0.04 -32.26
CA LYS A 96 28.39 -0.98 -32.78
C LYS A 96 27.98 -2.45 -32.64
N GLY A 97 26.81 -2.73 -32.07
CA GLY A 97 26.30 -4.08 -31.85
C GLY A 97 26.96 -4.74 -30.65
N GLY A 98 26.33 -4.63 -29.48
CA GLY A 98 26.68 -5.43 -28.31
C GLY A 98 26.29 -6.90 -28.53
N ARG A 99 27.18 -7.83 -28.16
CA ARG A 99 26.96 -9.28 -28.17
C ARG A 99 25.96 -9.73 -27.12
#